data_AF-A0A6L5X7I6-F1
#
_entry.id   AF-A0A6L5X7I6-F1
#
_cell.length_a   1.000
_cell.length_b   1.000
_cell.length_c   1.000
_cell.angle_alpha   90.00
_cell.angle_beta   90.00
_cell.angle_gamma   90.00
#
_symmetry.space_group_name_H-M   'P 1'
#
loop_
_entity.id
_entity.type
_entity.pdbx_description
1 polymer ?
#
loop_
_entity_poly.entity_id
_entity_poly.type
_entity_poly.pdbx_seq_one_letter_code
_entity_poly.pdbx_strand_id
1 'polypeptide(L)'
;MFRCINALKGMIIDIDSFSSDPLEGWSPFVQKYKCVFLTAQDEIAVKVNSHFGAGSVLQIKTYQKPFAPSISIQRQCIQMLDLLPTEVVYVSRDIEFINKAMEFLSGTIWITRSISYEDASRIADMVSRDLPTLNDELNNGIKGYIGETALYPGEFPRGSMLPTAILVDQKTYPLILLGRYFGYEHYMSQLHPYSSAIYLNKQKGRKYYGIFDEMFYKLYLGALQNLLRTTRIDGICSVPPRAGNANRFSGILRKLSETTRIKNHDGLLICNHSYPSQKSLSQREREDNIKGVFQATEALNGETIVLLDDIASTGSTLRECVRVLKNKGAGKIIIVVLAVNQIHESYWSSIPAQVSCPRCGERMHLLVNSKNRHFFYSCYNCRSQTMNFEEGRKLVEALVNSETDQTDDDFSF
;
A
#
# COMPACT_ATOMS: atom_id res chain seq x y z
N MET A 1 -1.05 0.05 11.51
CA MET A 1 0.07 0.57 10.74
C MET A 1 -0.38 1.63 9.73
N PHE A 2 0.04 2.87 9.97
CA PHE A 2 0.39 3.77 8.87
C PHE A 2 1.91 3.65 8.67
N ARG A 3 2.47 3.98 7.49
CA ARG A 3 3.90 3.78 7.15
C ARG A 3 4.87 4.09 8.30
N CYS A 4 4.73 5.26 8.93
CA CYS A 4 5.64 5.72 9.99
C CYS A 4 4.93 6.12 11.31
N ILE A 5 3.62 5.93 11.46
CA ILE A 5 2.93 6.29 12.72
C ILE A 5 3.21 5.26 13.82
N ASN A 6 3.64 5.76 14.98
CA ASN A 6 3.82 4.98 16.21
C ASN A 6 2.54 4.95 17.07
N ALA A 7 1.80 6.05 17.14
CA ALA A 7 0.56 6.23 17.86
C ALA A 7 -0.29 7.29 17.16
N LEU A 8 -1.52 6.93 16.73
CA LEU A 8 -2.44 7.90 16.15
C LEU A 8 -3.04 8.76 17.28
N LYS A 9 -2.67 10.04 17.33
CA LYS A 9 -3.13 11.01 18.33
C LYS A 9 -3.90 12.18 17.72
N GLY A 10 -3.64 12.51 16.45
CA GLY A 10 -4.32 13.64 15.80
C GLY A 10 -4.65 13.44 14.33
N MET A 11 -5.52 14.30 13.81
CA MET A 11 -6.00 14.31 12.43
C MET A 11 -5.91 15.71 11.83
N ILE A 12 -5.35 15.79 10.63
CA ILE A 12 -5.35 16.98 9.78
C ILE A 12 -6.34 16.72 8.65
N ILE A 13 -7.42 17.47 8.62
CA ILE A 13 -8.60 17.15 7.81
C ILE A 13 -8.75 18.20 6.72
N ASP A 14 -8.66 17.77 5.46
CA ASP A 14 -9.03 18.60 4.31
C ASP A 14 -10.57 18.69 4.21
N ILE A 15 -11.15 19.64 4.93
CA ILE A 15 -12.60 19.73 5.08
C ILE A 15 -13.30 20.23 3.81
N ASP A 16 -12.58 20.98 2.97
CA ASP A 16 -13.09 21.45 1.67
C ASP A 16 -13.46 20.30 0.72
N SER A 17 -12.86 19.12 0.92
CA SER A 17 -13.17 17.92 0.13
C SER A 17 -14.53 17.28 0.47
N PHE A 18 -15.26 17.76 1.49
CA PHE A 18 -16.53 17.23 1.99
C PHE A 18 -17.69 18.20 1.72
N SER A 19 -18.22 18.20 0.49
CA SER A 19 -19.06 19.29 -0.05
C SER A 19 -20.56 19.31 0.31
N SER A 20 -21.15 18.24 0.89
CA SER A 20 -22.60 18.16 1.12
C SER A 20 -23.05 18.62 2.52
N ASP A 21 -22.25 18.31 3.54
CA ASP A 21 -22.29 18.85 4.90
C ASP A 21 -20.90 18.61 5.50
N PRO A 22 -20.02 19.63 5.52
CA PRO A 22 -18.62 19.41 5.90
C PRO A 22 -18.48 18.95 7.35
N LEU A 23 -19.43 19.26 8.24
CA LEU A 23 -19.29 18.97 9.67
C LEU A 23 -19.85 17.59 10.06
N GLU A 24 -20.70 17.00 9.23
CA GLU A 24 -21.35 15.73 9.53
C GLU A 24 -20.34 14.58 9.70
N GLY A 25 -20.49 13.82 10.80
CA GLY A 25 -19.70 12.60 11.04
C GLY A 25 -18.33 12.81 11.70
N TRP A 26 -17.90 14.05 11.96
CA TRP A 26 -16.59 14.32 12.58
C TRP A 26 -16.56 14.27 14.10
N SER A 27 -17.71 14.43 14.78
CA SER A 27 -17.78 14.47 16.25
C SER A 27 -17.14 13.25 16.94
N PRO A 28 -17.32 12.00 16.48
CA PRO A 28 -16.65 10.84 17.08
C PRO A 28 -15.12 10.92 17.02
N PHE A 29 -14.57 11.57 15.99
CA PHE A 29 -13.13 11.73 15.82
C PHE A 29 -12.60 12.84 16.72
N VAL A 30 -13.27 14.00 16.78
CA VAL A 30 -12.88 15.13 17.64
C VAL A 30 -12.92 14.76 19.13
N GLN A 31 -13.83 13.85 19.52
CA GLN A 31 -13.87 13.33 20.91
C GLN A 31 -12.68 12.43 21.26
N LYS A 32 -12.01 11.83 20.27
CA LYS A 32 -10.97 10.80 20.47
C LYS A 32 -9.57 11.27 20.08
N TYR A 33 -9.46 12.19 19.13
CA TYR A 33 -8.22 12.67 18.55
C TYR A 33 -8.19 14.21 18.55
N LYS A 34 -6.99 14.78 18.64
CA LYS A 34 -6.83 16.21 18.37
C LYS A 34 -7.06 16.43 16.87
N CYS A 35 -7.90 17.37 16.47
CA CYS A 35 -8.23 17.60 15.06
C CYS A 35 -7.96 19.05 14.65
N VAL A 36 -7.38 19.23 13.46
CA VAL A 36 -7.31 20.51 12.76
C VAL A 36 -8.00 20.36 11.41
N PHE A 37 -8.95 21.24 11.13
CA PHE A 37 -9.66 21.30 9.86
C PHE A 37 -9.02 22.37 8.97
N LEU A 38 -8.53 21.96 7.81
CA LEU A 38 -7.93 22.82 6.80
C LEU A 38 -8.99 23.25 5.78
N THR A 39 -9.22 24.56 5.65
CA THR A 39 -10.17 25.12 4.68
C THR A 39 -9.66 26.39 4.04
N ALA A 40 -10.02 26.60 2.77
CA ALA A 40 -9.88 27.87 2.07
C ALA A 40 -11.18 28.69 2.00
N GLN A 41 -12.25 28.23 2.67
CA GLN A 41 -13.59 28.83 2.61
C GLN A 41 -13.95 29.49 3.93
N ASP A 42 -14.18 30.81 3.90
CA ASP A 42 -14.51 31.62 5.08
C ASP A 42 -15.74 31.10 5.82
N GLU A 43 -16.80 30.73 5.07
CA GLU A 43 -18.03 30.20 5.66
C GLU A 43 -17.80 28.88 6.40
N ILE A 44 -16.96 27.99 5.86
CA ILE A 44 -16.63 26.72 6.50
C ILE A 44 -15.79 26.97 7.75
N ALA A 45 -14.84 27.91 7.70
CA ALA A 45 -14.02 28.25 8.87
C ALA A 45 -14.85 28.75 10.05
N VAL A 46 -15.84 29.62 9.80
CA VAL A 46 -16.78 30.11 10.83
C VAL A 46 -17.61 28.95 11.40
N LYS A 47 -18.12 28.06 10.54
CA LYS A 47 -18.91 26.89 10.95
C LYS A 47 -18.10 25.93 11.83
N VAL A 48 -16.87 25.60 11.42
CA VAL A 48 -15.96 24.73 12.18
C VAL A 48 -15.65 25.32 13.55
N ASN A 49 -15.25 26.59 13.62
CA ASN A 49 -14.95 27.24 14.91
C ASN A 49 -16.17 27.28 15.84
N SER A 50 -17.35 27.52 15.30
CA SER A 50 -18.59 27.56 16.07
C SER A 50 -18.98 26.18 16.62
N HIS A 51 -18.69 25.11 15.87
CA HIS A 51 -19.11 23.75 16.21
C HIS A 51 -18.08 22.97 17.05
N PHE A 52 -16.79 23.11 16.73
CA PHE A 52 -15.69 22.37 17.38
C PHE A 52 -14.80 23.22 18.28
N GLY A 53 -15.06 24.53 18.38
CA GLY A 53 -14.33 25.47 19.24
C GLY A 53 -13.24 26.25 18.50
N ALA A 54 -12.87 27.39 19.09
CA ALA A 54 -11.83 28.27 18.55
C ALA A 54 -10.46 27.55 18.49
N GLY A 55 -9.76 27.70 17.37
CA GLY A 55 -8.44 27.08 17.14
C GLY A 55 -8.50 25.67 16.53
N SER A 56 -9.69 25.16 16.22
CA SER A 56 -9.87 23.88 15.51
C SER A 56 -9.68 23.99 14.00
N VAL A 57 -9.63 25.20 13.44
CA VAL A 57 -9.50 25.44 11.99
C VAL A 57 -8.17 26.11 11.66
N LEU A 58 -7.50 25.60 10.62
CA LEU A 58 -6.46 26.32 9.90
C LEU A 58 -7.06 26.86 8.60
N GLN A 59 -7.29 28.16 8.55
CA GLN A 59 -7.79 28.82 7.34
C GLN A 59 -6.62 29.22 6.45
N ILE A 60 -6.56 28.65 5.24
CA ILE A 60 -5.55 28.98 4.23
C ILE A 60 -6.13 29.89 3.16
N LYS A 61 -5.28 30.57 2.41
CA LYS A 61 -5.71 31.36 1.26
C LYS A 61 -6.14 30.44 0.12
N THR A 62 -7.13 30.88 -0.65
CA THR A 62 -7.66 30.12 -1.80
C THR A 62 -6.58 29.68 -2.79
N TYR A 63 -5.58 30.53 -3.05
CA TYR A 63 -4.47 30.19 -3.95
C TYR A 63 -3.50 29.14 -3.38
N GLN A 64 -3.49 28.90 -2.06
CA GLN A 64 -2.67 27.88 -1.42
C GLN A 64 -3.32 26.49 -1.51
N LYS A 65 -4.65 26.42 -1.67
CA LYS A 65 -5.40 25.16 -1.64
C LYS A 65 -4.95 24.11 -2.66
N PRO A 66 -4.66 24.44 -3.94
CA PRO A 66 -4.15 23.45 -4.90
C PRO A 66 -2.81 22.82 -4.50
N PHE A 67 -2.02 23.52 -3.69
CA PHE A 67 -0.70 23.10 -3.21
C PHE A 67 -0.75 22.48 -1.81
N ALA A 68 -1.93 22.36 -1.20
CA ALA A 68 -2.06 21.84 0.15
C ALA A 68 -2.04 20.29 0.16
N PRO A 69 -1.45 19.67 1.22
CA PRO A 69 -0.67 20.33 2.26
C PRO A 69 0.74 20.66 1.74
N SER A 70 1.20 21.89 1.98
CA SER A 70 2.60 22.30 1.78
C SER A 70 3.39 22.16 3.08
N ILE A 71 4.73 22.27 3.03
CA ILE A 71 5.59 22.23 4.22
C ILE A 71 5.14 23.25 5.28
N SER A 72 4.82 24.47 4.85
CA SER A 72 4.34 25.54 5.75
C SER A 72 2.99 25.19 6.40
N ILE A 73 2.04 24.65 5.61
CA ILE A 73 0.73 24.22 6.12
C ILE A 73 0.89 23.06 7.10
N GLN A 74 1.73 22.08 6.77
CA GLN A 74 2.07 21.00 7.68
C GLN A 74 2.57 21.55 9.02
N ARG A 75 3.58 22.43 9.00
CA ARG A 75 4.19 22.97 10.22
C ARG A 75 3.14 23.64 11.11
N GLN A 76 2.26 24.46 10.51
CA GLN A 76 1.17 25.13 11.22
C GLN A 76 0.20 24.12 11.84
N CYS A 77 -0.24 23.11 11.08
CA CYS A 77 -1.13 22.07 11.61
C CYS A 77 -0.51 21.30 12.79
N ILE A 78 0.77 20.92 12.67
CA ILE A 78 1.51 20.18 13.71
C ILE A 78 1.64 21.04 14.98
N GLN A 79 1.97 22.33 14.84
CA GLN A 79 2.04 23.28 15.96
C GLN A 79 0.68 23.49 16.63
N MET A 80 -0.40 23.66 15.85
CA MET A 80 -1.76 23.79 16.38
C MET A 80 -2.21 22.55 17.15
N LEU A 81 -1.83 21.36 16.66
CA LEU A 81 -2.13 20.11 17.32
C LEU A 81 -1.27 19.86 18.56
N ASP A 82 -0.08 20.48 18.67
CA ASP A 82 0.92 20.14 19.69
C ASP A 82 1.16 18.62 19.71
N LEU A 83 1.59 18.11 18.54
CA LEU A 83 1.86 16.70 18.25
C LEU A 83 3.09 16.60 17.33
N LEU A 84 3.57 15.38 17.10
CA LEU A 84 4.65 15.11 16.14
C LEU A 84 4.11 14.65 14.78
N PRO A 85 4.86 14.83 13.68
CA PRO A 85 4.49 14.29 12.36
C PRO A 85 4.15 12.79 12.35
N THR A 86 4.86 12.00 13.16
CA THR A 86 4.60 10.55 13.29
C THR A 86 3.40 10.20 14.18
N GLU A 87 2.63 11.19 14.64
CA GLU A 87 1.46 11.01 15.51
C GLU A 87 0.15 11.45 14.85
N VAL A 88 0.22 11.97 13.62
CA VAL A 88 -0.92 12.54 12.91
C VAL A 88 -1.22 11.83 11.60
N VAL A 89 -2.49 11.86 11.21
CA VAL A 89 -2.95 11.43 9.88
C VAL A 89 -3.57 12.58 9.10
N TYR A 90 -3.29 12.63 7.81
CA TYR A 90 -4.02 13.48 6.86
C TYR A 90 -5.25 12.74 6.35
N VAL A 91 -6.40 13.40 6.33
CA VAL A 91 -7.68 12.83 5.87
C VAL A 91 -8.29 13.73 4.79
N SER A 92 -8.62 13.15 3.64
CA SER A 92 -9.27 13.89 2.53
C SER A 92 -10.08 12.95 1.62
N ARG A 93 -11.04 13.50 0.87
CA ARG A 93 -11.63 12.85 -0.32
C ARG A 93 -10.85 13.15 -1.61
N ASP A 94 -9.98 14.16 -1.58
CA ASP A 94 -9.15 14.58 -2.71
C ASP A 94 -7.83 13.76 -2.76
N ILE A 95 -7.66 12.97 -3.81
CA ILE A 95 -6.46 12.16 -4.02
C ILE A 95 -5.21 13.02 -4.24
N GLU A 96 -5.33 14.22 -4.80
CA GLU A 96 -4.20 15.12 -5.02
C GLU A 96 -3.68 15.73 -3.70
N PHE A 97 -4.58 15.95 -2.74
CA PHE A 97 -4.21 16.32 -1.38
C PHE A 97 -3.50 15.15 -0.68
N ILE A 98 -4.05 13.94 -0.80
CA ILE A 98 -3.47 12.72 -0.22
C ILE A 98 -2.08 12.43 -0.79
N ASN A 99 -1.89 12.59 -2.11
CA ASN A 99 -0.61 12.38 -2.77
C ASN A 99 0.48 13.30 -2.19
N LYS A 100 0.18 14.59 -2.02
CA LYS A 100 1.11 15.55 -1.39
C LYS A 100 1.34 15.21 0.08
N ALA A 101 0.28 14.87 0.82
CA ALA A 101 0.40 14.48 2.23
C ALA A 101 1.28 13.23 2.45
N MET A 102 1.34 12.32 1.48
CA MET A 102 2.16 11.12 1.58
C MET A 102 3.67 11.40 1.59
N GLU A 103 4.10 12.57 1.12
CA GLU A 103 5.51 12.98 1.10
C GLU A 103 6.06 13.17 2.51
N PHE A 104 5.24 13.65 3.45
CA PHE A 104 5.65 14.03 4.80
C PHE A 104 5.86 12.88 5.81
N LEU A 105 5.67 11.62 5.38
CA LEU A 105 5.73 10.44 6.24
C LEU A 105 4.77 10.40 7.45
N SER A 106 3.91 11.39 7.62
CA SER A 106 2.67 11.25 8.37
C SER A 106 1.76 10.20 7.73
N GLY A 107 0.79 9.70 8.50
CA GLY A 107 -0.18 8.75 7.95
C GLY A 107 -1.18 9.45 7.03
N THR A 108 -1.76 8.70 6.12
CA THR A 108 -2.75 9.22 5.16
C THR A 108 -3.99 8.33 5.11
N ILE A 109 -5.16 8.95 5.07
CA ILE A 109 -6.46 8.28 4.98
C ILE A 109 -7.22 8.91 3.82
N TRP A 110 -7.46 8.12 2.78
CA TRP A 110 -8.29 8.55 1.67
C TRP A 110 -9.72 8.06 1.85
N ILE A 111 -10.68 8.98 1.76
CA ILE A 111 -12.12 8.66 1.84
C ILE A 111 -12.70 8.58 0.43
N THR A 112 -12.97 7.38 -0.06
CA THR A 112 -13.53 7.16 -1.39
C THR A 112 -14.32 5.86 -1.48
N ARG A 113 -15.37 5.85 -2.30
CA ARG A 113 -16.19 4.66 -2.56
C ARG A 113 -15.67 3.80 -3.71
N SER A 114 -14.74 4.32 -4.50
CA SER A 114 -14.22 3.65 -5.70
C SER A 114 -12.78 4.03 -5.94
N ILE A 115 -11.97 3.06 -6.36
CA ILE A 115 -10.54 3.21 -6.59
C ILE A 115 -10.26 2.60 -7.96
N SER A 116 -9.69 3.39 -8.87
CA SER A 116 -9.21 2.85 -10.14
C SER A 116 -7.92 2.05 -9.93
N TYR A 117 -7.57 1.19 -10.89
CA TYR A 117 -6.28 0.49 -10.85
C TYR A 117 -5.12 1.48 -10.91
N GLU A 118 -5.30 2.59 -11.63
CA GLU A 118 -4.32 3.66 -11.79
C GLU A 118 -4.06 4.39 -10.46
N ASP A 119 -5.12 4.65 -9.68
CA ASP A 119 -5.01 5.25 -8.33
C ASP A 119 -4.31 4.30 -7.34
N ALA A 120 -4.45 2.98 -7.52
CA ALA A 120 -3.88 2.00 -6.60
C ALA A 120 -2.34 2.03 -6.54
N SER A 121 -1.67 2.55 -7.58
CA SER A 121 -0.22 2.79 -7.58
C SER A 121 0.22 4.00 -6.76
N ARG A 122 -0.73 4.79 -6.23
CA ARG A 122 -0.51 6.03 -5.46
C ARG A 122 -1.39 6.07 -4.23
N ILE A 123 -1.52 4.95 -3.54
CA ILE A 123 -2.58 4.82 -2.55
C ILE A 123 -2.13 5.18 -1.14
N ALA A 124 -3.05 5.83 -0.42
CA ALA A 124 -2.90 6.18 0.98
C ALA A 124 -2.53 4.98 1.86
N ASP A 125 -2.05 5.27 3.06
CA ASP A 125 -1.83 4.27 4.11
C ASP A 125 -3.08 3.49 4.48
N MET A 126 -4.24 4.12 4.35
CA MET A 126 -5.53 3.50 4.55
C MET A 126 -6.57 4.14 3.63
N VAL A 127 -7.49 3.33 3.11
CA VAL A 127 -8.65 3.81 2.36
C VAL A 127 -9.91 3.35 3.07
N SER A 128 -10.87 4.27 3.21
CA SER A 128 -12.18 3.97 3.77
C SER A 128 -13.29 4.55 2.90
N ARG A 129 -14.47 3.94 2.92
CA ARG A 129 -15.59 4.32 2.04
C ARG A 129 -16.31 5.59 2.47
N ASP A 130 -16.37 5.83 3.78
CA ASP A 130 -17.07 6.95 4.41
C ASP A 130 -16.60 7.09 5.87
N LEU A 131 -16.99 8.19 6.52
CA LEU A 131 -16.59 8.49 7.90
C LEU A 131 -17.13 7.48 8.93
N PRO A 132 -18.38 6.98 8.83
CA PRO A 132 -18.85 5.92 9.74
C PRO A 132 -18.00 4.65 9.65
N THR A 133 -17.70 4.19 8.43
CA THR A 133 -16.85 3.00 8.23
C THR A 133 -15.44 3.25 8.75
N LEU A 134 -14.88 4.44 8.52
CA LEU A 134 -13.57 4.80 9.07
C LEU A 134 -13.55 4.72 10.60
N ASN A 135 -14.58 5.26 11.26
CA ASN A 135 -14.68 5.22 12.71
C ASN A 135 -14.71 3.78 13.22
N ASP A 136 -15.51 2.91 12.59
CA ASP A 136 -15.59 1.49 12.92
C ASP A 136 -14.25 0.78 12.69
N GLU A 137 -13.57 1.05 11.58
CA GLU A 137 -12.25 0.48 11.27
C GLU A 137 -11.21 0.87 12.34
N LEU A 138 -11.10 2.16 12.67
CA LEU A 138 -10.16 2.65 13.68
C LEU A 138 -10.48 2.13 15.08
N ASN A 139 -11.76 2.00 15.45
CA ASN A 139 -12.19 1.42 16.72
C ASN A 139 -11.89 -0.08 16.81
N ASN A 140 -11.96 -0.77 15.68
CA ASN A 140 -11.56 -2.17 15.57
C ASN A 140 -10.04 -2.35 15.40
N GLY A 141 -9.24 -1.28 15.46
CA GLY A 141 -7.79 -1.35 15.35
C GLY A 141 -7.27 -1.62 13.93
N ILE A 142 -8.13 -1.53 12.91
CA ILE A 142 -7.72 -1.59 11.50
C ILE A 142 -6.95 -0.32 11.19
N LYS A 143 -5.67 -0.49 10.86
CA LYS A 143 -4.75 0.59 10.54
C LYS A 143 -3.89 0.11 9.38
N GLY A 144 -4.33 0.34 8.15
CA GLY A 144 -3.65 -0.10 6.94
C GLY A 144 -4.05 -1.49 6.44
N TYR A 145 -3.30 -1.99 5.47
CA TYR A 145 -3.68 -3.18 4.70
C TYR A 145 -3.27 -4.50 5.37
N ILE A 146 -4.07 -5.54 5.16
CA ILE A 146 -3.92 -6.83 5.84
C ILE A 146 -2.53 -7.45 5.64
N GLY A 147 -1.99 -7.39 4.42
CA GLY A 147 -0.68 -7.92 4.08
C GLY A 147 0.45 -7.20 4.81
N GLU A 148 0.34 -5.88 4.93
CA GLU A 148 1.31 -5.08 5.69
C GLU A 148 1.22 -5.44 7.18
N THR A 149 0.02 -5.42 7.76
CA THR A 149 -0.18 -5.67 9.20
C THR A 149 0.24 -7.08 9.63
N ALA A 150 0.19 -8.07 8.73
CA ALA A 150 0.57 -9.46 9.01
C ALA A 150 2.05 -9.65 9.40
N LEU A 151 2.93 -8.69 9.09
CA LEU A 151 4.36 -8.75 9.43
C LEU A 151 4.76 -7.99 10.67
N TYR A 152 3.86 -7.17 11.23
CA TYR A 152 4.18 -6.37 12.39
C TYR A 152 3.79 -7.13 13.67
N PRO A 153 4.68 -7.19 14.67
CA PRO A 153 4.38 -7.87 15.92
C PRO A 153 3.22 -7.16 16.65
N GLY A 154 2.13 -7.89 16.90
CA GLY A 154 0.95 -7.45 17.62
C GLY A 154 -0.11 -8.54 17.61
N GLU A 155 -0.84 -8.73 18.71
CA GLU A 155 -1.84 -9.78 18.83
C GLU A 155 -2.99 -9.54 17.83
N PHE A 156 -3.14 -10.50 16.90
CA PHE A 156 -4.10 -10.54 15.79
C PHE A 156 -3.96 -9.41 14.75
N PRO A 157 -3.28 -9.62 13.62
CA PRO A 157 -3.19 -8.62 12.57
C PRO A 157 -4.57 -8.32 12.01
N ARG A 158 -5.05 -7.09 12.23
CA ARG A 158 -6.27 -6.53 11.65
C ARG A 158 -5.87 -5.49 10.61
N GLY A 159 -6.27 -5.72 9.37
CA GLY A 159 -6.03 -4.81 8.25
C GLY A 159 -7.10 -4.97 7.18
N SER A 160 -7.22 -3.98 6.31
CA SER A 160 -8.19 -3.98 5.22
C SER A 160 -7.66 -4.72 3.99
N MET A 161 -8.57 -5.32 3.24
CA MET A 161 -8.34 -5.71 1.85
C MET A 161 -8.92 -4.63 0.96
N LEU A 162 -8.25 -4.32 -0.13
CA LEU A 162 -8.65 -3.23 -0.99
C LEU A 162 -9.25 -3.77 -2.29
N PRO A 163 -10.58 -3.72 -2.45
CA PRO A 163 -11.21 -4.05 -3.72
C PRO A 163 -11.03 -2.90 -4.73
N THR A 164 -10.64 -3.26 -5.95
CA THR A 164 -10.59 -2.39 -7.13
C THR A 164 -10.97 -3.24 -8.35
N ALA A 165 -10.79 -2.70 -9.56
CA ALA A 165 -10.97 -3.44 -10.79
C ALA A 165 -9.92 -3.04 -11.82
N ILE A 166 -9.51 -3.99 -12.65
CA ILE A 166 -8.64 -3.74 -13.80
C ILE A 166 -9.46 -3.78 -15.09
N LEU A 167 -9.19 -2.84 -16.00
CA LEU A 167 -9.81 -2.78 -17.32
C LEU A 167 -9.05 -3.68 -18.31
N VAL A 168 -9.74 -4.63 -18.94
CA VAL A 168 -9.18 -5.48 -20.01
C VAL A 168 -10.18 -5.49 -21.15
N ASP A 169 -9.75 -4.99 -22.31
CA ASP A 169 -10.53 -4.95 -23.55
C ASP A 169 -11.96 -4.42 -23.32
N GLN A 170 -12.05 -3.24 -22.69
CA GLN A 170 -13.28 -2.51 -22.31
C GLN A 170 -14.18 -3.20 -21.26
N LYS A 171 -13.71 -4.27 -20.62
CA LYS A 171 -14.41 -4.95 -19.51
C LYS A 171 -13.63 -4.84 -18.21
N THR A 172 -14.33 -4.62 -17.11
CA THR A 172 -13.73 -4.54 -15.78
C THR A 172 -13.71 -5.89 -15.08
N TYR A 173 -12.58 -6.23 -14.48
CA TYR A 173 -12.39 -7.48 -13.73
C TYR A 173 -12.03 -7.16 -12.28
N PRO A 174 -12.72 -7.75 -11.28
CA PRO A 174 -12.42 -7.51 -9.88
C PRO A 174 -10.98 -7.86 -9.53
N LEU A 175 -10.33 -6.99 -8.77
CA LEU A 175 -8.97 -7.14 -8.28
C LEU A 175 -8.94 -6.78 -6.79
N ILE A 176 -8.39 -7.68 -5.97
CA ILE A 176 -8.20 -7.47 -4.54
C ILE A 176 -6.71 -7.29 -4.27
N LEU A 177 -6.37 -6.16 -3.66
CA LEU A 177 -5.01 -5.83 -3.24
C LEU A 177 -4.90 -6.06 -1.73
N LEU A 178 -3.87 -6.80 -1.29
CA LEU A 178 -3.65 -7.10 0.13
C LEU A 178 -2.67 -6.12 0.81
N GLY A 179 -2.03 -5.24 0.05
CA GLY A 179 -1.15 -4.20 0.57
C GLY A 179 -0.39 -3.45 -0.51
N ARG A 180 0.61 -2.68 -0.10
CA ARG A 180 1.47 -1.90 -0.99
C ARG A 180 2.84 -2.54 -1.15
N TYR A 181 3.46 -2.28 -2.30
CA TYR A 181 4.82 -2.67 -2.59
C TYR A 181 5.66 -1.47 -2.99
N PHE A 182 6.68 -1.17 -2.20
CA PHE A 182 7.67 -0.13 -2.49
C PHE A 182 8.90 -0.80 -3.11
N GLY A 183 9.03 -0.66 -4.43
CA GLY A 183 10.15 -1.20 -5.19
C GLY A 183 11.51 -0.59 -4.80
N TYR A 184 12.61 -1.17 -5.28
CA TYR A 184 13.98 -0.81 -4.87
C TYR A 184 14.29 0.70 -4.94
N GLU A 185 13.87 1.36 -6.03
CA GLU A 185 14.09 2.80 -6.25
C GLU A 185 13.25 3.70 -5.34
N HIS A 186 12.18 3.17 -4.73
CA HIS A 186 11.32 3.94 -3.86
C HIS A 186 12.01 4.16 -2.50
N TYR A 187 11.93 5.36 -1.93
CA TYR A 187 12.60 5.68 -0.67
C TYR A 187 12.18 4.75 0.49
N MET A 188 10.90 4.40 0.56
CA MET A 188 10.34 3.39 1.47
C MET A 188 10.86 1.94 1.32
N SER A 189 11.65 1.61 0.30
CA SER A 189 12.07 0.22 0.04
C SER A 189 12.83 -0.44 1.19
N GLN A 190 13.57 0.34 1.99
CA GLN A 190 14.25 -0.13 3.19
C GLN A 190 13.42 0.02 4.47
N LEU A 191 12.28 0.71 4.42
CA LEU A 191 11.47 1.04 5.59
C LEU A 191 10.19 0.20 5.69
N HIS A 192 9.92 -0.63 4.67
CA HIS A 192 8.69 -1.39 4.55
C HIS A 192 8.94 -2.91 4.57
N PRO A 193 8.81 -3.56 5.75
CA PRO A 193 9.01 -5.00 5.94
C PRO A 193 8.21 -5.88 4.97
N TYR A 194 6.99 -5.48 4.60
CA TYR A 194 6.18 -6.26 3.65
C TYR A 194 6.75 -6.28 2.24
N SER A 195 7.29 -5.17 1.77
CA SER A 195 8.02 -5.15 0.50
C SER A 195 9.29 -5.99 0.58
N SER A 196 10.04 -5.91 1.68
CA SER A 196 11.21 -6.75 1.90
C SER A 196 10.86 -8.23 1.98
N ALA A 197 9.78 -8.63 2.66
CA ALA A 197 9.32 -10.01 2.72
C ALA A 197 9.00 -10.54 1.33
N ILE A 198 8.19 -9.82 0.55
CA ILE A 198 7.84 -10.22 -0.82
C ILE A 198 9.09 -10.32 -1.70
N TYR A 199 10.01 -9.36 -1.62
CA TYR A 199 11.22 -9.34 -2.44
C TYR A 199 12.20 -10.47 -2.08
N LEU A 200 12.49 -10.63 -0.79
CA LEU A 200 13.48 -11.58 -0.28
C LEU A 200 12.98 -13.02 -0.46
N ASN A 201 11.69 -13.28 -0.24
CA ASN A 201 11.10 -14.61 -0.38
C ASN A 201 11.30 -15.22 -1.79
N LYS A 202 11.57 -14.38 -2.80
CA LYS A 202 11.75 -14.76 -4.21
C LYS A 202 13.20 -15.10 -4.58
N GLN A 203 14.19 -14.83 -3.73
CA GLN A 203 15.61 -14.95 -4.08
C GLN A 203 16.11 -16.39 -3.94
N LYS A 204 16.05 -17.16 -5.04
CA LYS A 204 16.56 -18.55 -5.10
C LYS A 204 18.02 -18.63 -4.65
N GLY A 205 18.38 -19.70 -3.94
CA GLY A 205 19.74 -19.94 -3.44
C GLY A 205 20.10 -19.14 -2.18
N ARG A 206 19.19 -18.31 -1.64
CA ARG A 206 19.38 -17.60 -0.37
C ARG A 206 18.63 -18.31 0.76
N LYS A 207 19.13 -18.20 1.99
CA LYS A 207 18.54 -18.84 3.17
C LYS A 207 17.12 -18.36 3.51
N TYR A 208 16.75 -17.19 3.00
CA TYR A 208 15.44 -16.57 3.22
C TYR A 208 14.44 -16.84 2.08
N TYR A 209 14.78 -17.71 1.12
CA TYR A 209 13.85 -18.17 0.09
C TYR A 209 12.69 -18.97 0.72
N GLY A 210 11.45 -18.64 0.37
CA GLY A 210 10.25 -19.36 0.82
C GLY A 210 9.89 -19.25 2.31
N ILE A 211 10.65 -18.50 3.12
CA ILE A 211 10.39 -18.42 4.57
C ILE A 211 9.06 -17.76 4.94
N PHE A 212 8.45 -17.03 4.01
CA PHE A 212 7.17 -16.34 4.17
C PHE A 212 6.01 -17.03 3.43
N ASP A 213 6.23 -18.20 2.81
CA ASP A 213 5.19 -18.91 2.05
C ASP A 213 3.95 -19.23 2.88
N GLU A 214 4.13 -19.62 4.15
CA GLU A 214 3.02 -19.89 5.06
C GLU A 214 2.20 -18.63 5.38
N MET A 215 2.86 -17.47 5.50
CA MET A 215 2.18 -16.20 5.71
C MET A 215 1.40 -15.78 4.46
N PHE A 216 2.03 -15.86 3.28
CA PHE A 216 1.37 -15.53 2.01
C PHE A 216 0.19 -16.46 1.73
N TYR A 217 0.32 -17.75 2.03
CA TYR A 217 -0.80 -18.70 2.01
C TYR A 217 -1.98 -18.22 2.87
N LYS A 218 -1.75 -17.83 4.12
CA LYS A 218 -2.81 -17.33 5.01
C LYS A 218 -3.48 -16.05 4.49
N LEU A 219 -2.70 -15.15 3.88
CA LEU A 219 -3.22 -13.93 3.25
C LEU A 219 -4.15 -14.26 2.06
N TYR A 220 -3.72 -15.14 1.16
CA TYR A 220 -4.58 -15.60 0.06
C TYR A 220 -5.80 -16.36 0.54
N LEU A 221 -5.66 -17.20 1.57
CA LEU A 221 -6.77 -17.93 2.16
C LEU A 221 -7.83 -16.96 2.73
N GLY A 222 -7.40 -15.92 3.45
CA GLY A 222 -8.32 -14.90 3.98
C GLY A 222 -9.10 -14.19 2.86
N ALA A 223 -8.41 -13.83 1.76
CA ALA A 223 -9.05 -13.22 0.60
C ALA A 223 -10.06 -14.18 -0.07
N LEU A 224 -9.69 -15.45 -0.27
CA LEU A 224 -10.58 -16.48 -0.82
C LEU A 224 -11.80 -16.74 0.08
N GLN A 225 -11.60 -16.83 1.39
CA GLN A 225 -12.69 -17.00 2.35
C GLN A 225 -13.67 -15.81 2.32
N ASN A 226 -13.17 -14.58 2.10
CA ASN A 226 -14.03 -13.42 1.91
C ASN A 226 -14.86 -13.55 0.61
N LEU A 227 -14.22 -13.92 -0.50
CA LEU A 227 -14.88 -14.11 -1.79
C LEU A 227 -15.93 -15.22 -1.76
N LEU A 228 -15.65 -16.35 -1.11
CA LEU A 228 -16.56 -17.49 -0.99
C LEU A 228 -17.89 -17.17 -0.30
N ARG A 229 -17.98 -16.06 0.45
CA ARG A 229 -19.24 -15.61 1.07
C ARG A 229 -20.27 -15.13 0.05
N THR A 230 -19.83 -14.70 -1.13
CA THR A 230 -20.69 -14.05 -2.13
C THR A 230 -20.56 -14.66 -3.52
N THR A 231 -19.48 -15.38 -3.78
CA THR A 231 -19.15 -15.88 -5.11
C THR A 231 -18.73 -17.34 -5.04
N ARG A 232 -19.39 -18.19 -5.84
CA ARG A 232 -18.92 -19.56 -6.11
C ARG A 232 -17.63 -19.48 -6.93
N ILE A 233 -16.59 -20.16 -6.47
CA ILE A 233 -15.30 -20.27 -7.15
C ILE A 233 -15.11 -21.73 -7.56
N ASP A 234 -14.86 -21.97 -8.85
CA ASP A 234 -14.66 -23.32 -9.38
C ASP A 234 -13.17 -23.70 -9.41
N GLY A 235 -12.28 -22.72 -9.63
CA GLY A 235 -10.84 -22.97 -9.75
C GLY A 235 -9.94 -21.84 -9.24
N ILE A 236 -8.73 -22.21 -8.80
CA ILE A 236 -7.65 -21.27 -8.46
C ILE A 236 -6.43 -21.52 -9.34
N CYS A 237 -5.83 -20.46 -9.87
CA CYS A 237 -4.57 -20.51 -10.60
C CYS A 237 -3.67 -19.32 -10.22
N SER A 238 -2.47 -19.27 -10.76
CA SER A 238 -1.51 -18.18 -10.53
C SER A 238 -0.92 -17.70 -11.84
N VAL A 239 -0.43 -16.46 -11.85
CA VAL A 239 0.39 -15.95 -12.95
C VAL A 239 1.57 -16.89 -13.18
N PRO A 240 1.79 -17.33 -14.44
CA PRO A 240 2.82 -18.32 -14.72
C PRO A 240 4.22 -17.77 -14.44
N PRO A 241 5.15 -18.61 -13.98
CA PRO A 241 6.55 -18.22 -13.94
C PRO A 241 7.04 -17.97 -15.38
N ARG A 242 8.13 -17.21 -15.51
CA ARG A 242 8.84 -17.11 -16.79
C ARG A 242 9.28 -18.49 -17.26
N ALA A 243 9.39 -18.68 -18.58
CA ALA A 243 9.85 -19.91 -19.20
C ALA A 243 11.07 -20.50 -18.48
N GLY A 244 11.02 -21.80 -18.17
CA GLY A 244 12.09 -22.53 -17.48
C GLY A 244 12.18 -22.33 -15.96
N ASN A 245 11.33 -21.51 -15.36
CA ASN A 245 11.29 -21.35 -13.91
C ASN A 245 10.18 -22.18 -13.25
N ALA A 246 10.49 -22.80 -12.11
CA ALA A 246 9.48 -23.43 -11.26
C ALA A 246 8.43 -22.41 -10.79
N ASN A 247 7.16 -22.83 -10.72
CA ASN A 247 6.09 -22.01 -10.20
C ASN A 247 6.21 -21.90 -8.67
N ARG A 248 6.48 -20.69 -8.18
CA ARG A 248 6.59 -20.40 -6.74
C ARG A 248 5.25 -20.59 -6.00
N PHE A 249 4.14 -20.49 -6.73
CA PHE A 249 2.81 -20.63 -6.15
C PHE A 249 2.35 -22.07 -5.99
N SER A 250 3.04 -23.07 -6.57
CA SER A 250 2.59 -24.47 -6.53
C SER A 250 2.31 -24.97 -5.12
N GLY A 251 3.19 -24.66 -4.16
CA GLY A 251 2.98 -25.01 -2.75
C GLY A 251 1.79 -24.30 -2.10
N ILE A 252 1.59 -23.02 -2.43
CA ILE A 252 0.48 -22.20 -1.93
C ILE A 252 -0.85 -22.69 -2.53
N LEU A 253 -0.92 -22.86 -3.85
CA LEU A 253 -2.11 -23.32 -4.57
C LEU A 253 -2.57 -24.70 -4.08
N ARG A 254 -1.63 -25.63 -3.87
CA ARG A 254 -1.93 -26.95 -3.31
C ARG A 254 -2.58 -26.83 -1.93
N LYS A 255 -1.96 -26.08 -1.00
CA LYS A 255 -2.52 -25.86 0.35
C LYS A 255 -3.89 -25.17 0.32
N LEU A 256 -4.07 -24.17 -0.55
CA LEU A 256 -5.35 -23.48 -0.73
C LEU A 256 -6.43 -24.45 -1.22
N SER A 257 -6.11 -25.27 -2.21
CA SER A 257 -7.04 -26.28 -2.75
C SER A 257 -7.40 -27.33 -1.69
N GLU A 258 -6.42 -27.87 -0.96
CA GLU A 258 -6.64 -28.82 0.13
C GLU A 258 -7.57 -28.24 1.21
N THR A 259 -7.39 -26.96 1.54
CA THR A 259 -8.15 -26.28 2.62
C THR A 259 -9.55 -25.85 2.19
N THR A 260 -9.70 -25.35 0.96
CA THR A 260 -10.96 -24.76 0.46
C THR A 260 -11.77 -25.73 -0.39
N ARG A 261 -11.18 -26.85 -0.82
CA ARG A 261 -11.71 -27.82 -1.80
C ARG A 261 -11.97 -27.22 -3.20
N ILE A 262 -11.44 -26.03 -3.48
CA ILE A 262 -11.48 -25.43 -4.82
C ILE A 262 -10.47 -26.17 -5.72
N LYS A 263 -10.81 -26.38 -6.99
CA LYS A 263 -9.94 -27.07 -7.96
C LYS A 263 -8.62 -26.33 -8.14
N ASN A 264 -7.51 -27.04 -8.00
CA ASN A 264 -6.17 -26.50 -8.25
C ASN A 264 -5.85 -26.55 -9.75
N HIS A 265 -5.74 -25.37 -10.37
CA HIS A 265 -5.32 -25.21 -11.77
C HIS A 265 -3.85 -24.77 -11.86
N ASP A 266 -2.97 -25.39 -11.07
CA ASP A 266 -1.53 -25.21 -11.24
C ASP A 266 -1.10 -25.72 -12.64
N GLY A 267 -0.31 -24.92 -13.36
CA GLY A 267 0.04 -25.20 -14.76
C GLY A 267 -1.06 -24.93 -15.78
N LEU A 268 -2.22 -24.38 -15.38
CA LEU A 268 -3.23 -23.92 -16.35
C LEU A 268 -2.67 -22.85 -17.26
N LEU A 269 -2.00 -21.83 -16.71
CA LEU A 269 -1.28 -20.83 -17.46
C LEU A 269 0.19 -21.24 -17.57
N ILE A 270 0.77 -21.14 -18.76
CA ILE A 270 2.18 -21.40 -19.05
C ILE A 270 2.79 -20.25 -19.86
N CYS A 271 4.09 -20.02 -19.68
CA CYS A 271 4.87 -19.03 -20.41
C CYS A 271 5.77 -19.75 -21.42
N ASN A 272 5.42 -19.68 -22.71
CA ASN A 272 6.13 -20.42 -23.77
C ASN A 272 7.33 -19.68 -24.33
N HIS A 273 7.42 -18.36 -24.13
CA HIS A 273 8.50 -17.53 -24.66
C HIS A 273 9.31 -16.87 -23.55
N SER A 274 10.63 -16.82 -23.74
CA SER A 274 11.51 -15.99 -22.92
C SER A 274 11.36 -14.53 -23.35
N TYR A 275 10.88 -13.68 -22.45
CA TYR A 275 10.84 -12.23 -22.68
C TYR A 275 11.85 -11.53 -21.75
N PRO A 276 12.60 -10.51 -22.21
CA PRO A 276 13.57 -9.80 -21.39
C PRO A 276 12.94 -9.14 -20.17
N SER A 277 13.61 -9.17 -19.01
CA SER A 277 13.26 -8.31 -17.88
C SER A 277 13.89 -6.94 -18.05
N GLN A 278 13.36 -6.10 -18.93
CA GLN A 278 13.94 -4.78 -19.11
C GLN A 278 13.24 -3.79 -18.16
N LYS A 279 13.92 -3.52 -17.04
CA LYS A 279 13.50 -2.54 -16.02
C LYS A 279 13.31 -1.14 -16.60
N SER A 280 13.96 -0.82 -17.73
CA SER A 280 13.95 0.46 -18.42
C SER A 280 12.80 0.68 -19.41
N LEU A 281 11.89 -0.29 -19.60
CA LEU A 281 10.80 -0.15 -20.57
C LEU A 281 9.62 0.64 -20.01
N SER A 282 9.04 1.50 -20.86
CA SER A 282 7.77 2.17 -20.67
C SER A 282 6.62 1.18 -20.52
N GLN A 283 5.49 1.65 -19.99
CA GLN A 283 4.28 0.82 -19.84
C GLN A 283 3.84 0.18 -21.16
N ARG A 284 3.85 0.95 -22.25
CA ARG A 284 3.46 0.48 -23.59
C ARG A 284 4.38 -0.63 -24.09
N GLU A 285 5.69 -0.45 -23.94
CA GLU A 285 6.66 -1.48 -24.32
C GLU A 285 6.54 -2.75 -23.46
N ARG A 286 6.17 -2.63 -22.18
CA ARG A 286 5.90 -3.80 -21.32
C ARG A 286 4.62 -4.52 -21.73
N GLU A 287 3.60 -3.80 -22.20
CA GLU A 287 2.36 -4.39 -22.72
C GLU A 287 2.61 -5.13 -24.03
N ASP A 288 3.34 -4.52 -24.97
CA ASP A 288 3.68 -5.13 -26.25
C ASP A 288 4.57 -6.38 -26.08
N ASN A 289 5.51 -6.36 -25.12
CA ASN A 289 6.39 -7.50 -24.86
C ASN A 289 5.73 -8.69 -24.17
N ILE A 290 4.60 -8.48 -23.49
CA ILE A 290 3.88 -9.56 -22.77
C ILE A 290 2.76 -10.17 -23.63
N LYS A 291 2.28 -9.44 -24.65
CA LYS A 291 1.21 -9.90 -25.53
C LYS A 291 1.57 -11.22 -26.23
N GLY A 292 0.72 -12.23 -26.08
CA GLY A 292 0.90 -13.56 -26.69
C GLY A 292 1.95 -14.45 -26.01
N VAL A 293 2.53 -14.03 -24.87
CA VAL A 293 3.56 -14.80 -24.16
C VAL A 293 2.96 -15.96 -23.37
N PHE A 294 1.71 -15.81 -22.90
CA PHE A 294 1.04 -16.80 -22.08
C PHE A 294 0.04 -17.63 -22.88
N GLN A 295 -0.10 -18.89 -22.49
CA GLN A 295 -1.08 -19.82 -23.02
C GLN A 295 -1.80 -20.51 -21.87
N ALA A 296 -3.09 -20.83 -22.06
CA ALA A 296 -3.79 -21.75 -21.19
C ALA A 296 -3.88 -23.16 -21.80
N THR A 297 -3.59 -24.18 -20.98
CA THR A 297 -3.39 -25.57 -21.39
C THR A 297 -4.69 -26.33 -21.63
N GLU A 298 -5.77 -25.95 -20.94
CA GLU A 298 -7.09 -26.58 -21.04
C GLU A 298 -8.21 -25.53 -21.24
N ALA A 299 -9.42 -26.01 -21.58
CA ALA A 299 -10.62 -25.19 -21.67
C ALA A 299 -11.30 -25.08 -20.31
N LEU A 300 -11.88 -23.92 -20.00
CA LEU A 300 -12.44 -23.59 -18.69
C LEU A 300 -13.97 -23.68 -18.65
N ASN A 301 -14.65 -23.87 -19.78
CA ASN A 301 -16.08 -24.23 -19.85
C ASN A 301 -17.03 -23.39 -18.96
N GLY A 302 -16.76 -22.10 -18.79
CA GLY A 302 -17.56 -21.19 -17.96
C GLY A 302 -17.16 -21.11 -16.48
N GLU A 303 -16.09 -21.77 -16.04
CA GLU A 303 -15.61 -21.78 -14.66
C GLU A 303 -15.33 -20.35 -14.13
N THR A 304 -15.62 -20.14 -12.85
CA THR A 304 -15.19 -18.95 -12.09
C THR A 304 -13.79 -19.18 -11.52
N ILE A 305 -12.82 -18.42 -12.02
CA ILE A 305 -11.40 -18.59 -11.70
C ILE A 305 -10.90 -17.45 -10.82
N VAL A 306 -10.15 -17.79 -9.76
CA VAL A 306 -9.33 -16.83 -9.02
C VAL A 306 -7.88 -16.91 -9.49
N LEU A 307 -7.33 -15.79 -9.97
CA LEU A 307 -5.95 -15.63 -10.40
C LEU A 307 -5.11 -14.98 -9.30
N LEU A 308 -4.03 -15.65 -8.88
CA LEU A 308 -3.09 -15.14 -7.87
C LEU A 308 -1.82 -14.55 -8.52
N ASP A 309 -1.32 -13.44 -7.97
CA ASP A 309 0.02 -12.90 -8.29
C ASP A 309 0.64 -12.20 -7.08
N ASP A 310 1.95 -12.02 -7.06
CA ASP A 310 2.60 -11.32 -5.95
C ASP A 310 2.39 -9.81 -6.03
N ILE A 311 2.77 -9.20 -7.16
CA ILE A 311 2.85 -7.74 -7.28
C ILE A 311 2.20 -7.31 -8.59
N ALA A 312 1.11 -6.55 -8.48
CA ALA A 312 0.55 -5.80 -9.59
C ALA A 312 1.39 -4.52 -9.81
N SER A 313 1.92 -4.32 -11.02
CA SER A 313 2.67 -3.11 -11.38
C SER A 313 1.93 -2.30 -12.44
N THR A 314 2.34 -2.35 -13.71
CA THR A 314 1.56 -1.75 -14.82
C THR A 314 0.26 -2.50 -15.11
N GLY A 315 0.12 -3.71 -14.57
CA GLY A 315 -1.00 -4.59 -14.79
C GLY A 315 -0.91 -5.38 -16.09
N SER A 316 0.09 -5.14 -16.95
CA SER A 316 0.22 -5.81 -18.27
C SER A 316 0.16 -7.34 -18.17
N THR A 317 0.90 -7.93 -17.22
CA THR A 317 0.86 -9.37 -16.92
C THR A 317 -0.54 -9.86 -16.55
N LEU A 318 -1.25 -9.11 -15.71
CA LEU A 318 -2.60 -9.46 -15.27
C LEU A 318 -3.60 -9.35 -16.42
N ARG A 319 -3.54 -8.27 -17.21
CA ARG A 319 -4.41 -8.08 -18.38
C ARG A 319 -4.22 -9.21 -19.38
N GLU A 320 -2.98 -9.64 -19.62
CA GLU A 320 -2.70 -10.76 -20.52
C GLU A 320 -3.23 -12.09 -19.99
N CYS A 321 -3.02 -12.39 -18.71
CA CYS A 321 -3.58 -13.60 -18.09
C CYS A 321 -5.11 -13.61 -18.20
N VAL A 322 -5.76 -12.47 -17.96
CA VAL A 322 -7.22 -12.34 -18.12
C VAL A 322 -7.65 -12.62 -19.55
N ARG A 323 -6.97 -12.07 -20.58
CA ARG A 323 -7.29 -12.35 -21.99
C ARG A 323 -7.18 -13.84 -22.30
N VAL A 324 -6.09 -14.47 -21.89
CA VAL A 324 -5.85 -15.90 -22.13
C VAL A 324 -6.91 -16.78 -21.48
N LEU A 325 -7.27 -16.49 -20.22
CA LEU A 325 -8.33 -17.21 -19.49
C LEU A 325 -9.70 -17.01 -20.15
N LYS A 326 -10.05 -15.78 -20.55
CA LYS A 326 -11.31 -15.50 -21.26
C LYS A 326 -11.38 -16.19 -22.62
N ASN A 327 -10.30 -16.20 -23.38
CA ASN A 327 -10.22 -16.90 -24.66
C ASN A 327 -10.36 -18.42 -24.52
N LYS A 328 -10.02 -18.98 -23.35
CA LYS A 328 -10.26 -20.40 -23.01
C LYS A 328 -11.62 -20.67 -22.37
N GLY A 329 -12.51 -19.69 -22.36
CA GLY A 329 -13.89 -19.87 -21.92
C GLY A 329 -14.14 -19.66 -20.43
N ALA A 330 -13.25 -18.98 -19.69
CA ALA A 330 -13.53 -18.59 -18.31
C ALA A 330 -14.81 -17.74 -18.21
N GLY A 331 -15.69 -18.05 -17.27
CA GLY A 331 -16.92 -17.29 -17.01
C GLY A 331 -16.60 -15.97 -16.31
N LYS A 332 -16.22 -16.07 -15.03
CA LYS A 332 -15.78 -14.97 -14.19
C LYS A 332 -14.31 -15.12 -13.83
N ILE A 333 -13.59 -14.00 -13.73
CA ILE A 333 -12.20 -13.96 -13.29
C ILE A 333 -12.09 -12.93 -12.17
N ILE A 334 -11.54 -13.33 -11.03
CA ILE A 334 -11.24 -12.46 -9.90
C ILE A 334 -9.74 -12.55 -9.64
N ILE A 335 -9.08 -11.40 -9.47
CA ILE A 335 -7.65 -11.35 -9.26
C ILE A 335 -7.37 -11.04 -7.79
N VAL A 336 -6.40 -11.71 -7.19
CA VAL A 336 -5.90 -11.41 -5.86
C VAL A 336 -4.40 -11.26 -5.91
N VAL A 337 -3.88 -10.12 -5.43
CA VAL A 337 -2.44 -9.89 -5.36
C VAL A 337 -1.99 -9.53 -3.96
N LEU A 338 -0.79 -9.99 -3.57
CA LEU A 338 -0.21 -9.59 -2.28
C LEU A 338 -0.07 -8.08 -2.20
N ALA A 339 0.38 -7.43 -3.27
CA ALA A 339 0.57 -6.00 -3.26
C ALA A 339 0.46 -5.31 -4.63
N VAL A 340 0.29 -3.99 -4.60
CA VAL A 340 0.40 -3.10 -5.76
C VAL A 340 1.67 -2.23 -5.66
N ASN A 341 2.43 -2.15 -6.75
CA ASN A 341 3.64 -1.34 -6.80
C ASN A 341 3.30 0.15 -6.70
N GLN A 342 3.96 0.83 -5.77
CA GLN A 342 3.84 2.27 -5.57
C GLN A 342 4.87 3.01 -6.44
N ILE A 343 4.42 4.07 -7.10
CA ILE A 343 5.21 4.85 -8.09
C ILE A 343 5.60 6.24 -7.60
N HIS A 344 5.37 6.56 -6.33
CA HIS A 344 5.75 7.85 -5.77
C HIS A 344 7.28 7.94 -5.58
N GLU A 345 7.91 8.92 -6.22
CA GLU A 345 9.38 9.03 -6.25
C GLU A 345 9.94 10.07 -5.26
N SER A 346 9.08 10.95 -4.71
CA SER A 346 9.56 12.13 -3.97
C SER A 346 9.26 12.01 -2.48
N TYR A 347 10.33 12.15 -1.68
CA TYR A 347 10.23 12.63 -0.31
C TYR A 347 10.23 14.16 -0.37
N TRP A 348 9.55 14.83 0.56
CA TRP A 348 9.44 16.29 0.52
C TRP A 348 10.80 17.00 0.67
N SER A 349 11.80 16.33 1.25
CA SER A 349 13.18 16.78 1.38
C SER A 349 14.10 16.15 0.32
N SER A 350 15.18 16.85 -0.02
CA SER A 350 16.22 16.41 -0.96
C SER A 350 16.98 15.15 -0.50
N ILE A 351 16.96 14.87 0.80
CA ILE A 351 17.54 13.65 1.39
C ILE A 351 16.39 12.81 1.93
N PRO A 352 16.03 11.69 1.27
CA PRO A 352 14.96 10.82 1.74
C PRO A 352 15.26 10.23 3.11
N ALA A 353 14.23 10.15 3.95
CA ALA A 353 14.36 9.48 5.25
C ALA A 353 14.89 8.05 5.09
N GLN A 354 16.02 7.77 5.75
CA GLN A 354 16.72 6.49 5.63
C GLN A 354 17.39 6.05 6.92
N VAL A 355 17.62 4.74 7.04
CA VAL A 355 18.48 4.18 8.07
C VAL A 355 19.92 4.20 7.56
N SER A 356 20.73 5.07 8.15
CA SER A 356 22.15 5.24 7.81
C SER A 356 23.05 4.43 8.73
N CYS A 357 24.13 3.90 8.18
CA CYS A 357 25.13 3.16 8.93
C CYS A 357 25.86 4.10 9.91
N PRO A 358 25.93 3.78 11.22
CA PRO A 358 26.57 4.66 12.20
C PRO A 358 28.09 4.79 12.00
N ARG A 359 28.70 3.88 11.22
CA ARG A 359 30.15 3.89 10.96
C ARG A 359 30.56 4.65 9.70
N CYS A 360 29.79 4.53 8.62
CA CYS A 360 30.20 5.06 7.31
C CYS A 360 29.15 5.98 6.66
N GLY A 361 28.02 6.25 7.31
CA GLY A 361 26.95 7.10 6.78
C GLY A 361 26.13 6.49 5.65
N GLU A 362 26.62 5.44 5.00
CA GLU A 362 25.92 4.75 3.90
C GLU A 362 24.56 4.18 4.30
N ARG A 363 23.64 4.16 3.33
CA ARG A 363 22.32 3.55 3.46
C ARG A 363 22.43 2.08 3.87
N MET A 364 21.65 1.67 4.86
CA MET A 364 21.54 0.27 5.27
C MET A 364 20.44 -0.46 4.50
N HIS A 365 20.58 -1.78 4.37
CA HIS A 365 19.59 -2.61 3.68
C HIS A 365 18.76 -3.42 4.66
N LEU A 366 17.44 -3.36 4.52
CA LEU A 366 16.52 -4.17 5.31
C LEU A 366 16.54 -5.63 4.84
N LEU A 367 16.94 -6.52 5.73
CA LEU A 367 17.06 -7.96 5.52
C LEU A 367 16.24 -8.72 6.56
N VAL A 368 16.15 -10.04 6.37
CA VAL A 368 15.44 -10.94 7.28
C VAL A 368 16.37 -12.07 7.73
N ASN A 369 16.34 -12.40 9.01
CA ASN A 369 17.01 -13.57 9.55
C ASN A 369 16.16 -14.81 9.28
N SER A 370 16.72 -15.79 8.55
CA SER A 370 15.96 -16.97 8.11
C SER A 370 15.50 -17.90 9.25
N LYS A 371 16.11 -17.81 10.45
CA LYS A 371 15.78 -18.69 11.58
C LYS A 371 14.59 -18.19 12.37
N ASN A 372 14.59 -16.90 12.73
CA ASN A 372 13.55 -16.29 13.57
C ASN A 372 12.58 -15.41 12.78
N ARG A 373 12.84 -15.15 11.49
CA ARG A 373 12.07 -14.27 10.59
C ARG A 373 12.02 -12.81 11.05
N HIS A 374 12.91 -12.40 11.95
CA HIS A 374 13.01 -11.00 12.37
C HIS A 374 13.76 -10.17 11.33
N PHE A 375 13.30 -8.94 11.13
CA PHE A 375 13.93 -7.98 10.25
C PHE A 375 15.11 -7.29 10.95
N PHE A 376 16.13 -6.96 10.16
CA PHE A 376 17.28 -6.20 10.62
C PHE A 376 17.92 -5.44 9.45
N TYR A 377 18.56 -4.32 9.75
CA TYR A 377 19.34 -3.55 8.82
C TYR A 377 20.78 -4.06 8.76
N SER A 378 21.38 -4.08 7.58
CA SER A 378 22.80 -4.41 7.38
C SER A 378 23.45 -3.42 6.41
N CYS A 379 24.64 -2.93 6.76
CA CYS A 379 25.44 -2.09 5.89
C CYS A 379 26.29 -2.95 4.94
N TYR A 380 26.11 -2.79 3.62
CA TYR A 380 26.88 -3.55 2.62
C TYR A 380 28.33 -3.10 2.50
N ASN A 381 28.63 -1.84 2.84
CA ASN A 381 29.99 -1.30 2.85
C ASN A 381 30.80 -1.85 4.04
N CYS A 382 30.30 -1.69 5.26
CA CYS A 382 31.02 -2.14 6.46
C CYS A 382 30.90 -3.63 6.75
N ARG A 383 29.82 -4.30 6.30
CA ARG A 383 29.45 -5.73 6.51
C ARG A 383 29.28 -6.19 7.95
N SER A 384 30.05 -5.65 8.90
CA SER A 384 29.98 -5.96 10.33
C SER A 384 28.92 -5.15 11.08
N GLN A 385 28.37 -4.11 10.45
CA GLN A 385 27.41 -3.20 11.07
C GLN A 385 25.99 -3.65 10.75
N THR A 386 25.26 -4.00 11.80
CA THR A 386 23.86 -4.39 11.77
C THR A 386 23.08 -3.66 12.85
N MET A 387 21.79 -3.46 12.63
CA MET A 387 20.88 -2.80 13.56
C MET A 387 19.54 -3.53 13.50
N ASN A 388 18.85 -3.74 14.62
CA ASN A 388 17.54 -4.39 14.54
C ASN A 388 16.50 -3.45 13.88
N PHE A 389 15.37 -4.00 13.44
CA PHE A 389 14.38 -3.22 12.70
C PHE A 389 13.78 -2.10 13.56
N GLU A 390 13.51 -2.37 14.83
CA GLU A 390 12.91 -1.43 15.78
C GLU A 390 13.83 -0.23 16.06
N GLU A 391 15.13 -0.44 16.19
CA GLU A 391 16.15 0.60 16.33
C GLU A 391 16.20 1.49 15.09
N GLY A 392 16.28 0.90 13.89
CA GLY A 392 16.31 1.68 12.65
C GLY A 392 15.03 2.48 12.45
N ARG A 393 13.87 1.91 12.83
CA ARG A 393 12.59 2.62 12.81
C ARG A 393 12.60 3.84 13.74
N LYS A 394 13.14 3.73 14.95
CA LYS A 394 13.26 4.86 15.89
C LYS A 394 14.15 5.98 15.34
N LEU A 395 15.22 5.65 14.61
CA LEU A 395 16.07 6.66 13.96
C LEU A 395 15.32 7.43 12.88
N VAL A 396 14.54 6.73 12.06
CA VAL A 396 13.71 7.37 11.02
C VAL A 396 12.61 8.21 11.66
N GLU A 397 11.97 7.73 12.72
CA GLU A 397 10.98 8.49 13.48
C GLU A 397 11.57 9.78 14.06
N ALA A 398 12.76 9.71 14.67
CA ALA A 398 13.45 10.89 15.20
C ALA A 398 13.80 11.89 14.09
N LEU A 399 14.27 11.40 12.92
CA LEU A 399 14.55 12.24 11.75
C LEU A 399 13.28 12.98 11.31
N VAL A 400 12.20 12.25 10.99
CA VAL A 400 10.93 12.81 10.52
C VAL A 400 10.36 13.84 11.49
N ASN A 401 10.47 13.58 12.80
CA ASN A 401 9.97 14.49 13.82
C ASN A 401 10.83 15.75 14.01
N SER A 402 12.12 15.69 13.65
CA SER A 402 13.03 16.84 13.75
C SER A 402 12.98 17.78 12.54
N GLU A 403 12.56 17.28 11.37
CA GLU A 403 12.56 18.07 10.13
C GLU A 403 11.51 19.20 10.12
N THR A 404 10.47 19.13 10.96
CA THR A 404 9.51 20.25 11.11
C THR A 404 10.11 21.49 11.78
N ASP A 405 11.23 21.34 12.49
CA ASP A 405 11.90 22.41 13.23
C ASP A 405 12.99 23.13 12.42
N GLN A 406 13.45 22.56 11.29
CA GLN A 406 14.72 22.93 10.65
C GLN A 406 14.65 23.80 9.38
N THR A 407 13.56 24.51 9.09
CA THR A 407 13.44 25.26 7.81
C THR A 407 13.08 26.75 7.98
N ASP A 408 13.69 27.43 8.95
CA ASP A 408 13.48 28.88 9.15
C ASP A 408 14.41 29.80 8.33
N ASP A 409 15.42 29.30 7.60
CA ASP A 409 16.44 30.20 7.02
C ASP A 409 16.57 30.30 5.48
N ASP A 410 15.94 29.45 4.65
CA ASP A 410 16.39 29.35 3.23
C ASP A 410 15.38 29.66 2.11
N PHE A 411 14.20 30.19 2.40
CA PHE A 411 13.30 30.68 1.33
C PHE A 411 12.70 32.06 1.65
N SER A 412 13.58 33.06 1.68
CA SER A 412 13.22 34.42 1.30
C SER A 412 13.56 34.61 -0.19
N PHE A 413 12.54 34.56 -1.04
CA PHE A 413 12.59 35.09 -2.41
C PHE A 413 11.43 36.05 -2.61
#